data_AF-A0A2D5XL43-F1
#
_entry.id   AF-A0A2D5XL43-F1
#
_cell.length_a   1.000
_cell.length_b   1.000
_cell.length_c   1.000
_cell.angle_alpha   90.00
_cell.angle_beta   90.00
_cell.angle_gamma   90.00
#
_symmetry.space_group_name_H-M   'P 1'
#
loop_
_entity.id
_entity.type
_entity.pdbx_description
1 polymer ?
#
loop_
_entity_poly.entity_id
_entity_poly.type
_entity_poly.pdbx_seq_one_letter_code
_entity_poly.pdbx_strand_id
1 'polypeptide(L)'
;MISQATIPFEAPASSASPRTTLAHSPPTALLLAAVGLVVILVSMPRLAHWAAAGNQADAAQAAQVLGPLLSTAPPAHTLGTLMRSTPPLRHRFSNARPLGAGYLVEHHGYLLARGEGGILFAWPLQSGRTGESTYAWTPDSGLLVHPNKDHRWTGEAQMPRPLDLELPTWRKAL
;
A
#
# COMPACT_ATOMS: atom_id res chain seq x y z
N MET A 1 67.52 -47.32 68.01
CA MET A 1 66.08 -47.00 67.95
C MET A 1 65.85 -46.13 66.72
N ILE A 2 65.33 -46.70 65.64
CA ILE A 2 65.02 -45.98 64.38
C ILE A 2 63.53 -46.18 64.14
N SER A 3 62.78 -45.09 64.13
CA SER A 3 61.33 -45.03 64.00
C SER A 3 60.95 -45.22 62.53
N GLN A 4 60.16 -46.25 62.21
CA GLN A 4 59.59 -46.43 60.86
C GLN A 4 58.28 -45.65 60.76
N ALA A 5 58.26 -44.60 59.93
CA ALA A 5 57.06 -43.88 59.57
C ALA A 5 56.33 -44.65 58.43
N THR A 6 55.11 -45.08 58.71
CA THR A 6 54.19 -45.69 57.72
C THR A 6 53.55 -44.57 56.90
N ILE A 7 53.77 -44.55 55.59
CA ILE A 7 53.09 -43.63 54.66
C ILE A 7 51.82 -44.32 54.16
N PRO A 8 50.62 -43.72 54.31
CA PRO A 8 49.39 -44.29 53.78
C PRO A 8 49.32 -44.10 52.25
N PHE A 9 48.94 -45.17 51.56
CA PHE A 9 48.66 -45.18 50.12
C PHE A 9 47.25 -44.61 49.88
N GLU A 10 47.18 -43.41 49.35
CA GLU A 10 45.93 -42.71 48.98
C GLU A 10 45.52 -43.15 47.57
N ALA A 11 44.34 -43.78 47.44
CA ALA A 11 43.82 -44.26 46.16
C ALA A 11 43.44 -43.07 45.24
N PRO A 12 43.67 -43.15 43.92
CA PRO A 12 43.32 -42.07 43.02
C PRO A 12 41.80 -41.87 42.97
N ALA A 13 41.35 -40.65 43.27
CA ALA A 13 39.97 -40.24 43.12
C ALA A 13 39.50 -40.45 41.67
N SER A 14 38.51 -41.32 41.51
CA SER A 14 37.84 -41.59 40.24
C SER A 14 37.23 -40.30 39.70
N SER A 15 37.87 -39.73 38.69
CA SER A 15 37.42 -38.54 37.98
C SER A 15 36.17 -38.89 37.17
N ALA A 16 34.99 -38.69 37.75
CA ALA A 16 33.74 -38.78 37.01
C ALA A 16 33.68 -37.62 36.01
N SER A 17 33.95 -37.89 34.74
CA SER A 17 33.77 -36.91 33.66
C SER A 17 32.30 -36.45 33.61
N PRO A 18 32.04 -35.13 33.51
CA PRO A 18 30.68 -34.64 33.32
C PRO A 18 30.15 -35.17 31.99
N ARG A 19 29.07 -35.96 32.04
CA ARG A 19 28.32 -36.35 30.85
C ARG A 19 27.72 -35.07 30.26
N THR A 20 28.34 -34.57 29.21
CA THR A 20 27.78 -33.50 28.38
C THR A 20 26.47 -34.03 27.79
N THR A 21 25.36 -33.63 28.37
CA THR A 21 24.04 -33.81 27.76
C THR A 21 24.05 -33.01 26.46
N LEU A 22 24.01 -33.72 25.32
CA LEU A 22 23.82 -33.15 24.00
C LEU A 22 22.44 -32.48 23.96
N ALA A 23 22.38 -31.21 24.39
CA ALA A 23 21.25 -30.34 24.15
C ALA A 23 21.04 -30.31 22.63
N HIS A 24 19.94 -30.89 22.17
CA HIS A 24 19.55 -30.85 20.77
C HIS A 24 19.17 -29.41 20.43
N SER A 25 20.14 -28.63 19.96
CA SER A 25 19.86 -27.33 19.36
C SER A 25 18.87 -27.57 18.21
N PRO A 26 17.76 -26.81 18.11
CA PRO A 26 16.90 -26.91 16.94
C PRO A 26 17.78 -26.71 15.70
N PRO A 27 17.54 -27.46 14.61
CA PRO A 27 18.36 -27.34 13.42
C PRO A 27 18.35 -25.87 13.00
N THR A 28 19.52 -25.24 12.92
CA THR A 28 19.69 -23.79 12.69
C THR A 28 18.84 -23.28 11.52
N ALA A 29 18.65 -24.11 10.50
CA ALA A 29 17.77 -23.83 9.36
C ALA A 29 16.31 -23.56 9.76
N LEU A 30 15.76 -24.31 10.72
CA LEU A 30 14.39 -24.16 11.20
C LEU A 30 14.22 -22.86 12.00
N LEU A 31 15.23 -22.48 12.78
CA LEU A 31 15.25 -21.18 13.47
C LEU A 31 15.31 -20.03 12.46
N LEU A 32 16.18 -20.11 11.46
CA LEU A 32 16.27 -19.09 10.40
C LEU A 32 14.96 -18.97 9.61
N ALA A 33 14.32 -20.09 9.28
CA ALA A 33 13.03 -20.11 8.61
C ALA A 33 11.94 -19.45 9.46
N ALA A 34 11.89 -19.73 10.76
CA ALA A 34 10.95 -19.11 11.68
C ALA A 34 11.16 -17.59 11.78
N VAL A 35 12.41 -17.14 11.91
CA VAL A 35 12.74 -15.70 11.92
C VAL A 35 12.35 -15.05 10.59
N GLY A 36 12.68 -15.67 9.46
CA GLY A 36 12.30 -15.18 8.14
C GLY A 36 10.78 -15.03 7.97
N LEU A 37 10.02 -16.02 8.44
CA LEU A 37 8.56 -15.99 8.43
C LEU A 37 8.01 -14.82 9.28
N VAL A 38 8.53 -14.63 10.49
CA VAL A 38 8.14 -13.51 11.36
C VAL A 38 8.43 -12.17 10.69
N VAL A 39 9.62 -12.01 10.08
CA VAL A 39 9.98 -10.79 9.36
C VAL A 39 9.02 -10.51 8.21
N ILE A 40 8.65 -11.53 7.42
CA ILE A 40 7.70 -11.39 6.31
C ILE A 40 6.32 -10.96 6.83
N LEU A 41 5.81 -11.64 7.85
CA LEU A 41 4.49 -11.38 8.43
C LEU A 41 4.36 -9.97 9.02
N VAL A 42 5.45 -9.42 9.57
CA VAL A 42 5.45 -8.06 10.13
C VAL A 42 5.71 -7.00 9.05
N SER A 43 6.54 -7.30 8.06
CA SER A 43 6.92 -6.35 7.00
C SER A 43 5.81 -6.14 5.96
N MET A 44 5.11 -7.21 5.57
CA MET A 44 4.09 -7.14 4.51
C MET A 44 2.94 -6.15 4.80
N PRO A 45 2.30 -6.14 6.00
CA PRO A 45 1.23 -5.20 6.29
C PRO A 45 1.70 -3.75 6.22
N ARG A 46 2.95 -3.48 6.65
CA ARG A 46 3.55 -2.15 6.55
C ARG A 46 3.70 -1.76 5.09
N LEU A 47 4.31 -2.61 4.26
CA LEU A 47 4.48 -2.34 2.82
C LEU A 47 3.14 -2.08 2.13
N ALA A 48 2.10 -2.84 2.47
CA ALA A 48 0.75 -2.61 1.94
C ALA A 48 0.20 -1.23 2.32
N HIS A 49 0.40 -0.79 3.57
CA HIS A 49 -0.01 0.53 4.02
C HIS A 49 0.73 1.66 3.28
N TRP A 50 2.05 1.54 3.11
CA TRP A 50 2.83 2.52 2.35
C TRP A 50 2.42 2.57 0.87
N ALA A 51 2.15 1.41 0.27
CA ALA A 51 1.65 1.35 -1.11
C ALA A 51 0.29 2.05 -1.24
N ALA A 52 -0.65 1.80 -0.32
CA ALA A 52 -1.96 2.46 -0.33
C ALA A 52 -1.85 3.99 -0.15
N ALA A 53 -0.98 4.45 0.75
CA ALA A 53 -0.72 5.89 0.93
C ALA A 53 -0.09 6.52 -0.33
N GLY A 54 0.83 5.81 -0.98
CA GLY A 54 1.42 6.24 -2.26
C GLY A 54 0.37 6.35 -3.37
N ASN A 55 -0.50 5.34 -3.51
CA ASN A 55 -1.59 5.35 -4.47
C ASN A 55 -2.58 6.50 -4.22
N GLN A 56 -2.90 6.80 -2.95
CA GLN A 56 -3.75 7.94 -2.57
C GLN A 56 -3.12 9.29 -2.99
N ALA A 57 -1.84 9.47 -2.69
CA ALA A 57 -1.11 10.69 -3.05
C ALA A 57 -1.05 10.86 -4.58
N ASP A 58 -0.77 9.78 -5.29
CA ASP A 58 -0.72 9.78 -6.75
C ASP A 58 -2.10 10.04 -7.38
N ALA A 59 -3.18 9.46 -6.85
CA ALA A 59 -4.54 9.72 -7.30
C ALA A 59 -4.95 11.20 -7.09
N ALA A 60 -4.62 11.78 -5.93
CA ALA A 60 -4.85 13.20 -5.67
C ALA A 60 -4.09 14.08 -6.67
N GLN A 61 -2.82 13.76 -6.92
CA GLN A 61 -1.99 14.49 -7.86
C GLN A 61 -2.47 14.33 -9.31
N ALA A 62 -2.92 13.13 -9.69
CA ALA A 62 -3.52 12.84 -10.97
C ALA A 62 -4.78 13.70 -11.19
N ALA A 63 -5.65 13.78 -10.18
CA ALA A 63 -6.84 14.61 -10.22
C ALA A 63 -6.51 16.10 -10.36
N GLN A 64 -5.50 16.61 -9.65
CA GLN A 64 -5.04 17.99 -9.77
C GLN A 64 -4.48 18.33 -11.16
N VAL A 65 -3.80 17.39 -11.82
CA VAL A 65 -3.19 17.60 -13.13
C VAL A 65 -4.21 17.47 -14.26
N LEU A 66 -5.07 16.44 -14.17
CA LEU A 66 -6.02 16.13 -15.23
C LEU A 66 -7.29 16.99 -15.14
N GLY A 67 -7.71 17.38 -13.94
CA GLY A 67 -8.93 18.16 -13.71
C GLY A 67 -8.99 19.45 -14.53
N PRO A 68 -7.99 20.36 -14.42
CA PRO A 68 -7.96 21.60 -15.20
C PRO A 68 -7.92 21.38 -16.72
N LEU A 69 -7.30 20.29 -17.16
CA LEU A 69 -7.24 19.94 -18.58
C LEU A 69 -8.59 19.44 -19.09
N LEU A 70 -9.32 18.68 -18.27
CA LEU A 70 -10.64 18.17 -18.62
C LEU A 70 -11.73 19.24 -18.56
N SER A 71 -11.63 20.22 -17.67
CA SER A 71 -12.61 21.31 -17.60
C SER A 71 -12.63 22.18 -18.86
N THR A 72 -11.49 22.26 -19.56
CA THR A 72 -11.34 23.01 -20.81
C THR A 72 -11.47 22.11 -22.06
N ALA A 73 -11.32 20.80 -21.92
CA ALA A 73 -11.44 19.85 -23.02
C ALA A 73 -12.90 19.66 -23.48
N PRO A 74 -13.15 19.47 -24.80
CA PRO A 74 -14.48 19.15 -25.31
C PRO A 74 -15.09 17.90 -24.62
N PRO A 75 -16.40 17.85 -24.38
CA PRO A 75 -17.05 16.69 -23.74
C PRO A 75 -16.83 15.36 -24.47
N ALA A 76 -16.64 15.40 -25.79
CA ALA A 76 -16.36 14.22 -26.62
C ALA A 76 -14.97 13.60 -26.37
N HIS A 77 -14.04 14.31 -25.73
CA HIS A 77 -12.73 13.76 -25.41
C HIS A 77 -12.83 12.88 -24.16
N THR A 78 -12.61 11.58 -24.36
CA THR A 78 -12.44 10.61 -23.27
C THR A 78 -11.16 10.88 -22.49
N LEU A 79 -11.10 10.45 -21.23
CA LEU A 79 -9.91 10.56 -20.40
C LEU A 79 -8.72 9.83 -21.03
N GLY A 80 -8.95 8.60 -21.50
CA GLY A 80 -7.93 7.81 -22.19
C GLY A 80 -7.41 8.48 -23.46
N THR A 81 -8.27 9.13 -24.24
CA THR A 81 -7.81 9.88 -25.44
C THR A 81 -6.95 11.08 -25.04
N LEU A 82 -7.35 11.86 -24.04
CA LEU A 82 -6.60 13.02 -23.58
C LEU A 82 -5.20 12.64 -23.08
N MET A 83 -5.10 11.55 -22.30
CA MET A 83 -3.84 11.02 -21.79
C MET A 83 -2.91 10.56 -22.92
N ARG A 84 -3.45 9.93 -23.97
CA ARG A 84 -2.65 9.42 -25.10
C ARG A 84 -2.21 10.53 -26.07
N SER A 85 -3.07 11.53 -26.29
CA SER A 85 -2.82 12.62 -27.24
C SER A 85 -1.86 13.69 -26.71
N THR A 86 -1.71 13.79 -25.37
CA THR A 86 -0.89 14.82 -24.73
C THR A 86 0.45 14.24 -24.27
N PRO A 87 1.59 14.57 -24.91
CA PRO A 87 2.85 13.86 -24.64
C PRO A 87 3.32 13.88 -23.17
N PRO A 88 3.23 15.01 -22.43
CA PRO A 88 3.57 15.02 -21.00
C PRO A 88 2.69 14.09 -20.15
N LEU A 89 1.40 14.00 -20.47
CA LEU A 89 0.47 13.09 -19.77
C LEU A 89 0.78 11.64 -20.10
N ARG A 90 1.09 11.32 -21.35
CA ARG A 90 1.42 9.95 -21.78
C ARG A 90 2.63 9.40 -21.03
N HIS A 91 3.66 10.22 -20.82
CA HIS A 91 4.83 9.80 -20.04
C HIS A 91 4.48 9.58 -18.57
N ARG A 92 3.74 10.52 -17.97
CA ARG A 92 3.36 10.47 -16.56
C ARG A 92 2.39 9.31 -16.23
N PHE A 93 1.43 9.07 -17.11
CA PHE A 93 0.38 8.08 -16.97
C PHE A 93 0.63 6.86 -17.85
N SER A 94 1.90 6.47 -18.00
CA SER A 94 2.31 5.33 -18.84
C SER A 94 1.69 4.00 -18.42
N ASN A 95 1.40 3.85 -17.13
CA ASN A 95 0.73 2.68 -16.55
C ASN A 95 -0.80 2.80 -16.48
N ALA A 96 -1.38 3.88 -17.00
CA ALA A 96 -2.82 4.08 -16.94
C ALA A 96 -3.53 3.14 -17.92
N ARG A 97 -4.53 2.40 -17.43
CA ARG A 97 -5.27 1.40 -18.19
C ARG A 97 -6.68 1.93 -18.47
N PRO A 98 -7.02 2.25 -19.72
CA PRO A 98 -8.40 2.58 -20.06
C PRO A 98 -9.29 1.35 -19.86
N LEU A 99 -10.44 1.54 -19.23
CA LEU A 99 -11.47 0.53 -19.05
C LEU A 99 -12.65 0.85 -19.98
N GLY A 100 -13.21 -0.18 -20.60
CA GLY A 100 -14.27 -0.05 -21.61
C GLY A 100 -13.88 0.89 -22.76
N ALA A 101 -14.74 1.87 -23.06
CA ALA A 101 -14.51 2.86 -24.12
C ALA A 101 -13.50 3.98 -23.75
N GLY A 102 -12.83 3.90 -22.59
CA GLY A 102 -11.79 4.85 -22.17
C GLY A 102 -12.27 6.09 -21.41
N TYR A 103 -13.56 6.13 -21.03
CA TYR A 103 -14.11 7.13 -20.11
C TYR A 103 -13.68 6.90 -18.66
N LEU A 104 -13.41 5.64 -18.33
CA LEU A 104 -12.86 5.19 -17.06
C LEU A 104 -11.41 4.78 -17.29
N VAL A 105 -10.52 5.19 -16.40
CA VAL A 105 -9.10 4.84 -16.45
C VAL A 105 -8.65 4.35 -15.08
N GLU A 106 -8.04 3.18 -15.03
CA GLU A 106 -7.35 2.71 -13.84
C GLU A 106 -5.92 3.25 -13.80
N HIS A 107 -5.49 3.79 -12.67
CA HIS A 107 -4.13 4.22 -12.40
C HIS A 107 -3.76 3.90 -10.95
N HIS A 108 -2.75 3.04 -10.74
CA HIS A 108 -2.25 2.64 -9.43
C HIS A 108 -3.36 2.25 -8.41
N GLY A 109 -4.32 1.44 -8.86
CA GLY A 109 -5.41 0.96 -8.01
C GLY A 109 -6.51 1.99 -7.72
N TYR A 110 -6.48 3.14 -8.40
CA TYR A 110 -7.54 4.13 -8.44
C TYR A 110 -8.20 4.16 -9.81
N LEU A 111 -9.49 4.47 -9.80
CA LEU A 111 -10.31 4.68 -10.98
C LEU A 111 -10.52 6.18 -11.16
N LEU A 112 -10.31 6.67 -12.38
CA LEU A 112 -10.49 8.06 -12.76
C LEU A 112 -11.57 8.15 -13.83
N ALA A 113 -12.53 9.04 -13.66
CA ALA A 113 -13.56 9.29 -14.65
C ALA A 113 -14.01 10.75 -14.67
N ARG A 114 -14.32 11.23 -15.88
CA ARG A 114 -14.92 12.54 -16.08
C ARG A 114 -16.41 12.45 -15.77
N GLY A 115 -16.88 13.27 -14.84
CA GLY A 115 -18.29 13.53 -14.58
C GLY A 115 -18.83 14.71 -15.38
N GLU A 116 -20.10 15.02 -15.14
CA GLU A 116 -20.74 16.22 -15.70
C GLU A 116 -20.09 17.52 -15.17
N GLY A 117 -20.30 18.63 -15.86
CA GLY A 117 -19.78 19.93 -15.45
C GLY A 117 -18.25 20.06 -15.47
N GLY A 118 -17.54 19.13 -16.14
CA GLY A 118 -16.07 19.12 -16.17
C GLY A 118 -15.43 18.64 -14.86
N ILE A 119 -16.21 17.99 -14.00
CA ILE A 119 -15.71 17.39 -12.76
C ILE A 119 -14.89 16.14 -13.10
N LEU A 120 -13.77 15.95 -12.39
CA LEU A 120 -12.98 14.72 -12.46
C LEU A 120 -13.08 14.00 -11.12
N PHE A 121 -13.55 12.76 -11.12
CA PHE A 121 -13.57 11.92 -9.93
C PHE A 121 -12.41 10.92 -9.95
N ALA A 122 -11.85 10.65 -8.77
CA ALA A 122 -10.90 9.57 -8.55
C ALA A 122 -11.26 8.78 -7.28
N TRP A 123 -11.51 7.47 -7.38
CA TRP A 123 -11.92 6.62 -6.26
C TRP A 123 -11.20 5.26 -6.28
N PRO A 124 -11.04 4.58 -5.14
CA PRO A 124 -10.26 3.35 -5.09
C PRO A 124 -10.98 2.20 -5.83
N LEU A 125 -10.20 1.39 -6.55
CA LEU A 125 -10.69 0.13 -7.12
C LEU A 125 -11.06 -0.87 -5.99
N GLN A 126 -10.27 -0.93 -4.92
CA GLN A 126 -10.51 -1.76 -3.74
C GLN A 126 -10.21 -0.96 -2.47
N SER A 127 -11.26 -0.47 -1.80
CA SER A 127 -11.10 0.32 -0.59
C SER A 127 -10.41 -0.49 0.53
N GLY A 128 -9.54 0.17 1.30
CA GLY A 128 -8.73 -0.46 2.35
C GLY A 128 -7.53 -1.25 1.83
N ARG A 129 -7.43 -1.50 0.51
CA ARG A 129 -6.25 -2.11 -0.13
C ARG A 129 -5.50 -1.14 -1.02
N THR A 130 -6.19 -0.44 -1.91
CA THR A 130 -5.56 0.51 -2.84
C THR A 130 -5.64 1.95 -2.32
N GLY A 131 -6.59 2.25 -1.45
CA GLY A 131 -6.72 3.52 -0.75
C GLY A 131 -8.04 3.62 0.01
N GLU A 132 -8.22 4.69 0.77
CA GLU A 132 -9.40 4.94 1.62
C GLU A 132 -10.06 6.30 1.36
N SER A 133 -9.54 7.05 0.38
CA SER A 133 -10.01 8.39 0.06
C SER A 133 -10.57 8.41 -1.35
N THR A 134 -11.64 9.19 -1.52
CA THR A 134 -12.17 9.54 -2.83
C THR A 134 -11.90 11.02 -3.08
N TYR A 135 -11.58 11.37 -4.31
CA TYR A 135 -11.22 12.70 -4.71
C TYR A 135 -12.15 13.18 -5.81
N ALA A 136 -12.37 14.49 -5.83
CA ALA A 136 -13.06 15.16 -6.91
C ALA A 136 -12.31 16.44 -7.20
N TRP A 137 -11.97 16.70 -8.46
CA TRP A 137 -11.51 18.01 -8.87
C TRP A 137 -12.67 18.73 -9.55
N THR A 138 -12.96 19.97 -9.12
CA THR A 138 -13.97 20.83 -9.74
C THR A 138 -13.37 22.15 -10.21
N PRO A 139 -13.94 22.79 -11.25
CA PRO A 139 -13.48 24.11 -11.70
C PRO A 139 -13.53 25.17 -10.59
N ASP A 140 -14.57 25.15 -9.75
CA ASP A 140 -14.82 26.20 -8.77
C ASP A 140 -14.07 26.02 -7.46
N SER A 141 -13.84 24.76 -7.04
CA SER A 141 -13.28 24.44 -5.72
C SER A 141 -11.88 23.83 -5.77
N GLY A 142 -11.39 23.45 -6.95
CA GLY A 142 -10.14 22.73 -7.10
C GLY A 142 -10.27 21.29 -6.59
N LEU A 143 -9.21 20.76 -5.97
CA LEU A 143 -9.21 19.41 -5.44
C LEU A 143 -9.99 19.32 -4.12
N LEU A 144 -10.99 18.45 -4.10
CA LEU A 144 -11.75 18.02 -2.96
C LEU A 144 -11.38 16.57 -2.60
N VAL A 145 -11.44 16.27 -1.31
CA VAL A 145 -11.22 14.94 -0.74
C VAL A 145 -12.38 14.56 0.17
N HIS A 146 -12.76 13.29 0.10
CA HIS A 146 -13.69 12.64 1.01
C HIS A 146 -13.06 11.40 1.63
N PRO A 147 -13.08 11.25 2.97
CA PRO A 147 -12.67 10.02 3.64
C PRO A 147 -13.74 8.95 3.37
N ASN A 148 -13.51 8.07 2.39
CA ASN A 148 -14.43 7.02 1.91
C ASN A 148 -14.54 5.84 2.90
N LYS A 149 -14.74 6.15 4.19
CA LYS A 149 -14.73 5.19 5.31
C LYS A 149 -15.88 4.20 5.27
N ASP A 150 -16.99 4.57 4.64
CA ASP A 150 -18.15 3.72 4.42
C ASP A 150 -18.04 2.89 3.13
N HIS A 151 -16.89 2.95 2.43
CA HIS A 151 -16.61 2.23 1.19
C HIS A 151 -17.61 2.52 0.05
N ARG A 152 -18.32 3.66 0.13
CA ARG A 152 -19.40 4.04 -0.77
C ARG A 152 -18.99 4.09 -2.24
N TRP A 153 -17.79 4.60 -2.51
CA TRP A 153 -17.25 4.69 -3.87
C TRP A 153 -16.07 3.74 -4.00
N THR A 154 -16.36 2.48 -4.38
CA THR A 154 -15.34 1.44 -4.52
C THR A 154 -15.55 0.61 -5.79
N GLY A 155 -14.52 0.51 -6.63
CA GLY A 155 -14.61 -0.30 -7.83
C GLY A 155 -15.43 0.31 -8.97
N GLU A 156 -15.47 -0.38 -10.10
CA GLU A 156 -15.84 0.20 -11.40
C GLU A 156 -17.28 0.72 -11.48
N ALA A 157 -18.20 0.11 -10.75
CA ALA A 157 -19.63 0.43 -10.81
C ALA A 157 -20.05 1.59 -9.90
N GLN A 158 -19.18 2.07 -9.02
CA GLN A 158 -19.54 2.97 -7.90
C GLN A 158 -18.91 4.36 -8.08
N MET A 159 -19.03 4.90 -9.29
CA MET A 159 -18.58 6.24 -9.61
C MET A 159 -19.34 7.29 -8.76
N PRO A 160 -18.63 8.24 -8.12
CA PRO A 160 -19.28 9.37 -7.47
C PRO A 160 -20.06 10.23 -8.47
N ARG A 161 -21.17 10.79 -8.02
CA ARG A 161 -22.02 11.68 -8.82
C ARG A 161 -21.82 13.13 -8.41
N PRO A 162 -22.10 14.11 -9.28
CA PRO A 162 -22.01 15.54 -8.92
C PRO A 162 -22.78 15.91 -7.65
N LEU A 163 -23.99 15.36 -7.45
CA LEU A 163 -24.80 15.58 -6.26
C LEU A 163 -24.11 15.11 -4.97
N ASP A 164 -23.23 14.11 -5.05
CA ASP A 164 -22.51 13.61 -3.88
C ASP A 164 -21.53 14.64 -3.31
N LEU A 165 -21.14 15.67 -4.08
CA LEU A 165 -20.25 16.75 -3.64
C LEU A 165 -20.91 17.70 -2.64
N GLU A 166 -22.24 17.67 -2.52
CA GLU A 166 -22.98 18.46 -1.53
C GLU A 166 -22.90 17.85 -0.13
N LEU A 167 -22.36 16.63 0.00
CA LEU A 167 -22.19 16.00 1.31
C LEU A 167 -21.17 16.79 2.16
N PRO A 168 -21.47 17.03 3.46
CA PRO A 168 -20.64 17.86 4.34
C PRO A 168 -19.27 17.23 4.66
N THR A 169 -19.07 15.99 4.25
CA THR A 169 -17.84 15.23 4.44
C THR A 169 -16.76 15.55 3.42
N TRP A 170 -17.11 16.16 2.28
CA TRP A 170 -16.15 16.67 1.30
C TRP A 170 -15.43 17.92 1.83
N ARG A 171 -14.12 17.98 1.61
CA ARG A 171 -13.28 19.09 2.05
C ARG A 171 -12.26 19.43 0.98
N LYS A 172 -11.78 20.67 0.95
CA LYS A 172 -10.62 21.01 0.11
C LYS A 172 -9.41 20.20 0.56
N ALA A 173 -8.72 19.59 -0.39
CA ALA A 173 -7.42 19.00 -0.16
C ALA A 173 -6.41 20.14 -0.05
N LEU A 174 -5.73 20.23 1.10
CA LEU A 174 -4.69 21.23 1.38
C LEU A 174 -3.45 21.03 0.51
#